data_AF-A0A2E0S8J8-F1
#
_entry.id   AF-A0A2E0S8J8-F1
#
_cell.length_a   1.000
_cell.length_b   1.000
_cell.length_c   1.000
_cell.angle_alpha   90.00
_cell.angle_beta   90.00
_cell.angle_gamma   90.00
#
_symmetry.space_group_name_H-M   'P 1'
#
loop_
_entity.id
_entity.type
_entity.pdbx_description
1 polymer ?
#
loop_
_entity_poly.entity_id
_entity_poly.type
_entity_poly.pdbx_seq_one_letter_code
_entity_poly.pdbx_strand_id
1 'polypeptide(L)'
;MKTVNSKKILVSKLGASGTTIDIPLSTNFFPVDNSELITHQFVEQEKEKVINQIVDNKKIIFRPADDSWNIIEEFKINLNFFTPTSIQNGSPVYHNASNGSNGAGVYSEIGFIYDDLFCRANRFIFSFMRLLFYDNPNSGDNRLLFFSDIYTQIGKDQQTPNGLPLPPDQSPISIRTADPLLQPEMSHEGYHIYWYPDLVDNAPNKEYEMYMTLIFNNASTGKSILMAPSKTLNPFNVQIGDLNGEEGKLHLKVILKNDNGVYKYRFVGNNQQLSSNGTGGVNLNPTVPGPSSLTFWQINV
;
A
#
# COMPACT_ATOMS: atom_id res chain seq x y z
N MET A 1 58.78 61.34 -1.14
CA MET A 1 57.88 61.13 0.02
C MET A 1 56.45 61.25 -0.47
N LYS A 2 55.71 60.13 -0.53
CA LYS A 2 54.32 60.10 -1.00
C LYS A 2 53.41 60.18 0.22
N THR A 3 52.61 61.23 0.31
CA THR A 3 51.68 61.50 1.40
C THR A 3 50.53 60.49 1.33
N VAL A 4 50.39 59.65 2.36
CA VAL A 4 49.28 58.69 2.48
C VAL A 4 48.07 59.45 3.05
N ASN A 5 46.99 59.51 2.29
CA ASN A 5 45.71 60.05 2.76
C ASN A 5 45.12 59.08 3.79
N SER A 6 45.16 59.44 5.06
CA SER A 6 44.45 58.75 6.13
C SER A 6 43.17 59.50 6.47
N LYS A 7 42.04 58.78 6.59
CA LYS A 7 40.81 59.33 7.17
C LYS A 7 40.57 58.64 8.52
N LYS A 8 40.42 59.43 9.58
CA LYS A 8 40.16 58.95 10.93
C LYS A 8 38.65 58.98 11.20
N ILE A 9 38.09 57.88 11.69
CA ILE A 9 36.70 57.82 12.16
C ILE A 9 36.74 57.89 13.69
N LEU A 10 36.10 58.91 14.27
CA LEU A 10 35.98 59.08 15.71
C LEU A 10 34.75 58.30 16.20
N VAL A 11 34.96 57.25 16.99
CA VAL A 11 33.85 56.48 17.59
C VAL A 11 33.62 57.04 19.01
N SER A 12 32.64 57.94 19.16
CA SER A 12 32.39 58.65 20.42
C SER A 12 31.41 57.95 21.38
N LYS A 13 31.18 56.63 21.23
CA LYS A 13 30.23 55.86 22.08
C LYS A 13 30.77 54.55 22.64
N LEU A 14 32.06 54.51 22.98
CA LEU A 14 32.62 53.56 23.94
C LEU A 14 33.40 54.38 24.97
N GLY A 15 33.03 54.25 26.24
CA GLY A 15 33.57 55.06 27.33
C GLY A 15 35.08 54.88 27.50
N ALA A 16 35.76 56.01 27.71
CA ALA A 16 37.14 56.18 28.17
C ALA A 16 38.28 55.64 27.27
N SER A 17 39.09 56.59 26.80
CA SER A 17 40.37 56.48 26.06
C SER A 17 40.28 55.91 24.64
N GLY A 18 40.56 56.76 23.65
CA GLY A 18 40.49 56.43 22.23
C GLY A 18 41.55 55.42 21.81
N THR A 19 41.13 54.19 21.58
CA THR A 19 41.90 53.16 20.88
C THR A 19 41.66 53.32 19.38
N THR A 20 42.70 53.70 18.63
CA THR A 20 42.70 53.63 17.15
C THR A 20 43.02 52.19 16.72
N ILE A 21 42.27 51.66 15.75
CA ILE A 21 42.57 50.38 15.09
C ILE A 21 43.20 50.70 13.73
N ASP A 22 44.45 50.29 13.53
CA ASP A 22 45.13 50.39 12.23
C ASP A 22 44.83 49.13 11.41
N ILE A 23 44.08 49.28 10.31
CA ILE A 23 43.84 48.19 9.34
C ILE A 23 44.82 48.39 8.18
N PRO A 24 45.80 47.50 7.96
CA PRO A 24 46.68 47.59 6.80
C PRO A 24 45.92 47.18 5.54
N LEU A 25 45.67 48.14 4.65
CA LEU A 25 45.20 47.88 3.29
C LEU A 25 46.39 47.51 2.39
N SER A 26 46.87 46.28 2.53
CA SER A 26 47.69 45.63 1.50
C SER A 26 47.04 44.30 1.11
N THR A 27 45.93 44.38 0.39
CA THR A 27 45.37 43.23 -0.31
C THR A 27 45.78 43.31 -1.77
N ASN A 28 46.80 42.52 -2.14
CA ASN A 28 46.96 42.11 -3.53
C ASN A 28 45.74 41.22 -3.85
N PHE A 29 44.69 41.84 -4.39
CA PHE A 29 43.54 41.12 -4.94
C PHE A 29 44.03 40.40 -6.20
N PHE A 30 44.40 39.13 -6.07
CA PHE A 30 44.31 38.22 -7.20
C PHE A 30 42.84 37.83 -7.32
N PRO A 31 42.14 38.14 -8.42
CA PRO A 31 40.84 37.53 -8.65
C PRO A 31 41.08 36.02 -8.80
N VAL A 32 40.72 35.26 -7.77
CA VAL A 32 40.60 33.80 -7.90
C VAL A 32 39.39 33.60 -8.79
N ASP A 33 39.65 33.31 -10.05
CA ASP A 33 38.63 33.03 -11.03
C ASP A 33 37.96 31.70 -10.66
N ASN A 34 36.73 31.77 -10.15
CA ASN A 34 35.92 30.58 -9.85
C ASN A 34 35.33 29.95 -11.14
N SER A 35 35.68 30.45 -12.32
CA SER A 35 35.26 29.88 -13.60
C SER A 35 35.63 28.41 -13.72
N GLU A 36 36.77 27.98 -13.19
CA GLU A 36 37.19 26.56 -13.19
C GLU A 36 36.26 25.71 -12.31
N LEU A 37 35.89 26.22 -11.14
CA LEU A 37 34.98 25.57 -10.19
C LEU A 37 33.55 25.46 -10.75
N ILE A 38 33.07 26.53 -11.39
CA ILE A 38 31.76 26.56 -12.07
C ILE A 38 31.76 25.63 -13.29
N THR A 39 32.80 25.68 -14.12
CA THR A 39 32.83 24.92 -15.38
C THR A 39 33.13 23.44 -15.16
N HIS A 40 33.93 23.06 -14.17
CA HIS A 40 34.26 21.65 -13.94
C HIS A 40 33.43 20.98 -12.86
N GLN A 41 33.00 21.66 -11.80
CA GLN A 41 32.16 21.00 -10.78
C GLN A 41 30.68 21.15 -11.07
N PHE A 42 30.21 22.37 -11.38
CA PHE A 42 28.78 22.58 -11.59
C PHE A 42 28.30 22.01 -12.93
N VAL A 43 28.99 22.28 -14.04
CA VAL A 43 28.56 21.78 -15.36
C VAL A 43 28.69 20.26 -15.48
N GLU A 44 29.73 19.64 -14.92
CA GLU A 44 29.84 18.17 -14.97
C GLU A 44 28.84 17.48 -14.03
N GLN A 45 28.58 18.03 -12.83
CA GLN A 45 27.50 17.51 -11.96
C GLN A 45 26.12 17.67 -12.60
N GLU A 46 25.85 18.80 -13.26
CA GLU A 46 24.60 19.00 -13.97
C GLU A 46 24.53 18.15 -15.25
N LYS A 47 25.64 17.92 -15.96
CA LYS A 47 25.68 16.95 -17.06
C LYS A 47 25.41 15.52 -16.57
N GLU A 48 25.97 15.09 -15.45
CA GLU A 48 25.66 13.78 -14.86
C GLU A 48 24.18 13.67 -14.45
N LYS A 49 23.58 14.77 -13.97
CA LYS A 49 22.12 14.81 -13.71
C LYS A 49 21.27 14.82 -14.98
N VAL A 50 21.77 15.41 -16.08
CA VAL A 50 21.06 15.58 -17.35
C VAL A 50 21.24 14.41 -18.31
N ILE A 51 22.35 13.67 -18.20
CA ILE A 51 22.48 12.33 -18.78
C ILE A 51 21.48 11.48 -18.01
N ASN A 52 20.25 11.45 -18.52
CA ASN A 52 19.21 10.56 -18.06
C ASN A 52 19.86 9.20 -17.83
N GLN A 53 19.99 8.82 -16.56
CA GLN A 53 20.29 7.45 -16.21
C GLN A 53 19.30 6.63 -17.04
N ILE A 54 19.81 5.71 -17.86
CA ILE A 54 18.95 4.78 -18.59
C ILE A 54 18.36 3.90 -17.49
N VAL A 55 17.28 4.35 -16.87
CA VAL A 55 16.57 3.59 -15.84
C VAL A 55 15.95 2.42 -16.60
N ASP A 56 16.38 1.22 -16.26
CA ASP A 56 15.80 0.02 -16.82
C ASP A 56 14.35 -0.06 -16.35
N ASN A 57 13.42 0.27 -17.26
CA ASN A 57 11.98 0.24 -16.97
C ASN A 57 11.42 -1.19 -16.90
N LYS A 58 12.28 -2.20 -16.81
CA LYS A 58 11.88 -3.59 -16.66
C LYS A 58 11.26 -3.82 -15.29
N LYS A 59 9.96 -4.12 -15.31
CA LYS A 59 9.28 -4.66 -14.14
C LYS A 59 9.66 -6.12 -13.94
N ILE A 60 9.73 -6.51 -12.68
CA ILE A 60 10.01 -7.87 -12.24
C ILE A 60 8.87 -8.41 -11.38
N ILE A 61 8.87 -9.71 -11.16
CA ILE A 61 7.85 -10.41 -10.38
C ILE A 61 8.25 -10.41 -8.91
N PHE A 62 7.34 -9.95 -8.06
CA PHE A 62 7.38 -10.12 -6.61
C PHE A 62 6.40 -11.22 -6.20
N ARG A 63 6.87 -12.15 -5.36
CA ARG A 63 6.06 -13.26 -4.82
C ARG A 63 5.62 -12.98 -3.37
N PRO A 64 4.41 -13.40 -2.96
CA PRO A 64 3.94 -13.19 -1.59
C PRO A 64 4.77 -14.00 -0.61
N ALA A 65 4.99 -13.42 0.56
CA ALA A 65 5.73 -14.04 1.64
C ALA A 65 5.08 -13.82 3.01
N ASP A 66 5.38 -14.73 3.94
CA ASP A 66 4.95 -14.67 5.33
C ASP A 66 5.76 -13.65 6.15
N ASP A 67 5.48 -13.59 7.45
CA ASP A 67 6.20 -12.68 8.38
C ASP A 67 7.71 -12.98 8.44
N SER A 68 8.12 -14.21 8.11
CA SER A 68 9.51 -14.69 8.08
C SER A 68 10.13 -14.64 6.68
N TRP A 69 9.46 -14.03 5.70
CA TRP A 69 9.89 -13.96 4.30
C TRP A 69 9.96 -15.31 3.57
N ASN A 70 9.26 -16.34 4.05
CA ASN A 70 9.06 -17.58 3.28
C ASN A 70 7.96 -17.36 2.24
N ILE A 71 8.13 -17.94 1.05
CA ILE A 71 7.14 -17.81 -0.02
C ILE A 71 5.85 -18.51 0.40
N ILE A 72 4.72 -17.81 0.26
CA ILE A 72 3.40 -18.37 0.50
C ILE A 72 2.91 -18.97 -0.82
N GLU A 73 2.62 -20.27 -0.83
CA GLU A 73 2.16 -20.97 -2.05
C GLU A 73 0.75 -20.58 -2.48
N GLU A 74 -0.13 -20.31 -1.51
CA GLU A 74 -1.54 -19.94 -1.72
C GLU A 74 -1.97 -18.95 -0.63
N PHE A 75 -2.68 -17.90 -1.03
CA PHE A 75 -3.40 -17.07 -0.07
C PHE A 75 -4.83 -16.77 -0.53
N LYS A 76 -5.66 -16.41 0.44
CA LYS A 76 -7.09 -16.19 0.28
C LYS A 76 -7.47 -14.75 0.62
N ILE A 77 -8.21 -14.09 -0.26
CA ILE A 77 -8.83 -12.79 0.01
C ILE A 77 -10.32 -13.02 0.27
N ASN A 78 -10.80 -12.61 1.44
CA ASN A 78 -12.19 -12.70 1.87
C ASN A 78 -12.82 -11.30 1.89
N LEU A 79 -14.07 -11.20 1.47
CA LEU A 79 -14.88 -10.00 1.61
C LEU A 79 -16.05 -10.27 2.54
N ASN A 80 -16.37 -9.32 3.41
CA ASN A 80 -17.51 -9.41 4.31
C ASN A 80 -18.31 -8.09 4.26
N PHE A 81 -19.58 -8.21 3.89
CA PHE A 81 -20.49 -7.09 3.71
C PHE A 81 -21.45 -7.01 4.90
N PHE A 82 -22.08 -5.85 5.07
CA PHE A 82 -23.18 -5.75 6.01
C PHE A 82 -24.35 -6.60 5.53
N THR A 83 -24.95 -7.36 6.45
CA THR A 83 -26.10 -8.18 6.12
C THR A 83 -27.30 -7.27 5.75
N PRO A 84 -28.07 -7.56 4.69
CA PRO A 84 -29.20 -6.72 4.27
C PRO A 84 -30.21 -6.43 5.39
N THR A 85 -30.50 -7.45 6.21
CA THR A 85 -31.40 -7.34 7.36
C THR A 85 -30.88 -6.35 8.41
N SER A 86 -29.58 -6.35 8.68
CA SER A 86 -28.97 -5.44 9.66
C SER A 86 -29.00 -3.98 9.23
N ILE A 87 -28.82 -3.75 7.92
CA ILE A 87 -28.95 -2.43 7.31
C ILE A 87 -30.38 -1.92 7.47
N GLN A 88 -31.37 -2.75 7.12
CA GLN A 88 -32.79 -2.39 7.25
C GLN A 88 -33.19 -2.05 8.69
N ASN A 89 -32.57 -2.71 9.67
CA ASN A 89 -32.80 -2.48 11.09
C ASN A 89 -32.00 -1.30 11.67
N GLY A 90 -31.22 -0.58 10.86
CA GLY A 90 -30.43 0.58 11.30
C GLY A 90 -29.23 0.24 12.19
N SER A 91 -28.83 -1.04 12.28
CA SER A 91 -27.71 -1.52 13.07
C SER A 91 -26.86 -2.50 12.24
N PRO A 92 -26.03 -2.00 11.32
CA PRO A 92 -25.27 -2.81 10.38
C PRO A 92 -24.35 -3.78 11.11
N VAL A 93 -24.48 -5.07 10.77
CA VAL A 93 -23.60 -6.13 11.26
C VAL A 93 -23.13 -6.98 10.11
N TYR A 94 -21.88 -7.43 10.22
CA TYR A 94 -21.25 -8.36 9.29
C TYR A 94 -21.78 -9.78 9.46
N HIS A 95 -21.58 -10.60 8.43
CA HIS A 95 -21.81 -12.03 8.52
C HIS A 95 -21.02 -12.65 9.68
N ASN A 96 -21.68 -13.51 10.48
CA ASN A 96 -21.09 -14.18 11.66
C ASN A 96 -20.44 -13.24 12.69
N ALA A 97 -20.91 -11.98 12.81
CA ALA A 97 -20.35 -11.01 13.75
C ALA A 97 -20.26 -11.52 15.19
N SER A 98 -21.21 -12.37 15.61
CA SER A 98 -21.31 -12.96 16.95
C SER A 98 -20.33 -14.10 17.24
N ASN A 99 -19.73 -14.73 16.22
CA ASN A 99 -18.87 -15.91 16.39
C ASN A 99 -17.39 -15.55 16.52
N GLY A 100 -17.05 -14.26 16.60
CA GLY A 100 -15.66 -13.79 16.66
C GLY A 100 -14.80 -14.14 15.45
N SER A 101 -15.39 -14.73 14.40
CA SER A 101 -14.65 -15.29 13.28
C SER A 101 -14.32 -14.22 12.25
N ASN A 102 -13.04 -14.13 11.87
CA ASN A 102 -12.56 -13.34 10.76
C ASN A 102 -12.73 -14.17 9.48
N GLY A 103 -13.85 -13.98 8.78
CA GLY A 103 -14.21 -14.78 7.63
C GLY A 103 -15.02 -14.00 6.58
N ALA A 104 -15.18 -14.62 5.42
CA ALA A 104 -15.98 -14.09 4.33
C ALA A 104 -17.47 -14.01 4.70
N GLY A 105 -18.15 -13.01 4.16
CA GLY A 105 -19.61 -13.03 4.00
C GLY A 105 -20.00 -13.97 2.85
N VAL A 106 -21.28 -13.94 2.46
CA VAL A 106 -21.83 -14.86 1.45
C VAL A 106 -22.47 -14.11 0.29
N TYR A 107 -22.45 -14.69 -0.91
CA TYR A 107 -22.90 -14.01 -2.14
C TYR A 107 -24.38 -13.57 -2.10
N SER A 108 -25.23 -14.24 -1.32
CA SER A 108 -26.63 -13.83 -1.12
C SER A 108 -26.77 -12.45 -0.46
N GLU A 109 -25.81 -12.03 0.38
CA GLU A 109 -25.84 -10.75 1.10
C GLU A 109 -25.69 -9.55 0.17
N ILE A 110 -25.08 -9.77 -1.00
CA ILE A 110 -24.87 -8.74 -2.02
C ILE A 110 -25.77 -8.94 -3.26
N GLY A 111 -26.81 -9.76 -3.12
CA GLY A 111 -27.91 -9.89 -4.08
C GLY A 111 -27.67 -10.83 -5.26
N PHE A 112 -26.71 -11.75 -5.16
CA PHE A 112 -26.57 -12.83 -6.15
C PHE A 112 -27.56 -13.96 -5.88
N ILE A 113 -28.09 -14.52 -6.96
CA ILE A 113 -28.95 -15.72 -6.92
C ILE A 113 -28.18 -16.95 -7.42
N TYR A 114 -28.72 -18.14 -7.17
CA TYR A 114 -28.03 -19.40 -7.51
C TYR A 114 -27.68 -19.48 -8.99
N ASP A 115 -28.60 -19.07 -9.87
CA ASP A 115 -28.38 -19.07 -11.32
C ASP A 115 -27.20 -18.18 -11.74
N ASP A 116 -26.89 -17.12 -10.99
CA ASP A 116 -25.76 -16.25 -11.31
C ASP A 116 -24.42 -16.97 -11.10
N LEU A 117 -24.32 -17.74 -10.03
CA LEU A 117 -23.13 -18.52 -9.68
C LEU A 117 -23.05 -19.78 -10.56
N PHE A 118 -24.16 -20.49 -10.71
CA PHE A 118 -24.26 -21.75 -11.47
C PHE A 118 -23.98 -21.53 -12.95
N CYS A 119 -24.67 -20.56 -13.58
CA CYS A 119 -24.50 -20.26 -15.00
C CYS A 119 -23.33 -19.32 -15.27
N ARG A 120 -22.63 -18.83 -14.24
CA ARG A 120 -21.58 -17.79 -14.36
C ARG A 120 -22.10 -16.59 -15.15
N ALA A 121 -23.26 -16.07 -14.72
CA ALA A 121 -23.91 -14.96 -15.41
C ALA A 121 -23.00 -13.73 -15.48
N ASN A 122 -23.22 -12.85 -16.46
CA ASN A 122 -22.44 -11.62 -16.68
C ASN A 122 -22.27 -10.79 -15.40
N ARG A 123 -23.32 -10.66 -14.58
CA ARG A 123 -23.24 -9.94 -13.31
C ARG A 123 -22.27 -10.56 -12.29
N PHE A 124 -22.07 -11.87 -12.34
CA PHE A 124 -21.06 -12.56 -11.55
C PHE A 124 -19.70 -12.35 -12.20
N ILE A 125 -19.48 -12.82 -13.42
CA ILE A 125 -18.14 -12.78 -14.06
C ILE A 125 -17.55 -11.38 -14.24
N PHE A 126 -18.37 -10.33 -14.33
CA PHE A 126 -17.91 -8.94 -14.43
C PHE A 126 -17.87 -8.21 -13.09
N SER A 127 -18.18 -8.89 -11.99
CA SER A 127 -17.84 -8.37 -10.66
C SER A 127 -16.36 -8.62 -10.38
N PHE A 128 -15.70 -7.68 -9.72
CA PHE A 128 -14.26 -7.76 -9.49
C PHE A 128 -13.84 -6.97 -8.25
N MET A 129 -12.75 -7.43 -7.64
CA MET A 129 -12.00 -6.66 -6.66
C MET A 129 -10.95 -5.82 -7.37
N ARG A 130 -10.81 -4.56 -6.98
CA ARG A 130 -9.73 -3.67 -7.38
C ARG A 130 -8.84 -3.41 -6.18
N LEU A 131 -7.59 -3.85 -6.28
CA LEU A 131 -6.52 -3.53 -5.35
C LEU A 131 -5.86 -2.23 -5.81
N LEU A 132 -5.85 -1.21 -4.97
CA LEU A 132 -5.26 0.10 -5.23
C LEU A 132 -4.03 0.24 -4.35
N PHE A 133 -2.87 0.53 -4.94
CA PHE A 133 -1.62 0.68 -4.21
C PHE A 133 -1.17 2.14 -4.23
N TYR A 134 -0.93 2.70 -3.06
CA TYR A 134 -0.51 4.07 -2.83
C TYR A 134 0.89 4.14 -2.24
N ASP A 135 1.54 5.29 -2.40
CA ASP A 135 2.84 5.58 -1.79
C ASP A 135 2.76 5.99 -0.31
N ASN A 136 1.62 6.53 0.12
CA ASN A 136 1.43 7.10 1.46
C ASN A 136 0.09 6.60 2.07
N PRO A 137 0.04 6.31 3.39
CA PRO A 137 -1.22 5.91 4.07
C PRO A 137 -2.19 7.09 4.26
N ASN A 138 -1.76 8.32 4.00
CA ASN A 138 -2.57 9.52 4.23
C ASN A 138 -3.43 9.85 3.01
N SER A 139 -4.74 9.71 3.16
CA SER A 139 -5.75 9.95 2.11
C SER A 139 -5.71 11.34 1.44
N GLY A 140 -5.09 12.34 2.07
CA GLY A 140 -5.00 13.70 1.54
C GLY A 140 -3.82 13.98 0.61
N ASP A 141 -2.80 13.11 0.63
CA ASP A 141 -1.53 13.31 -0.11
C ASP A 141 -1.01 11.99 -0.69
N ASN A 142 -1.91 11.02 -0.87
CA ASN A 142 -1.54 9.73 -1.44
C ASN A 142 -1.62 9.78 -2.96
N ARG A 143 -0.61 9.19 -3.61
CA ARG A 143 -0.56 9.01 -5.05
C ARG A 143 -0.78 7.54 -5.37
N LEU A 144 -1.73 7.28 -6.27
CA LEU A 144 -1.91 5.93 -6.82
C LEU A 144 -0.67 5.54 -7.63
N LEU A 145 -0.01 4.47 -7.20
CA LEU A 145 1.16 3.89 -7.85
C LEU A 145 0.75 2.95 -8.98
N PHE A 146 -0.13 2.00 -8.66
CA PHE A 146 -0.75 1.09 -9.62
C PHE A 146 -2.01 0.47 -9.02
N PHE A 147 -2.74 -0.26 -9.85
CA PHE A 147 -3.89 -1.04 -9.42
C PHE A 147 -3.88 -2.42 -10.09
N SER A 148 -4.56 -3.37 -9.47
CA SER A 148 -4.81 -4.70 -10.02
C SER A 148 -6.28 -5.03 -9.86
N ASP A 149 -6.89 -5.49 -10.94
CA ASP A 149 -8.24 -6.03 -10.90
C ASP A 149 -8.15 -7.55 -10.78
N ILE A 150 -9.09 -8.14 -10.03
CA ILE A 150 -9.22 -9.59 -9.84
C ILE A 150 -10.69 -9.93 -9.98
N TYR A 151 -11.04 -10.63 -11.04
CA TYR A 151 -12.44 -10.94 -11.34
C TYR A 151 -12.96 -12.06 -10.46
N THR A 152 -14.24 -12.00 -10.08
CA THR A 152 -14.84 -13.07 -9.27
C THR A 152 -14.90 -14.36 -10.07
N GLN A 153 -14.56 -15.44 -9.40
CA GLN A 153 -14.51 -16.79 -9.95
C GLN A 153 -14.97 -17.77 -8.88
N ILE A 154 -15.42 -18.95 -9.30
CA ILE A 154 -15.81 -20.02 -8.39
C ILE A 154 -14.57 -20.86 -8.05
N GLY A 155 -14.02 -20.67 -6.85
CA GLY A 155 -12.90 -21.42 -6.28
C GLY A 155 -13.33 -22.74 -5.60
N LYS A 156 -12.33 -23.50 -5.14
CA LYS A 156 -12.52 -24.84 -4.51
C LYS A 156 -13.43 -24.80 -3.28
N ASP A 157 -13.44 -23.70 -2.53
CA ASP A 157 -14.26 -23.52 -1.32
C ASP A 157 -15.66 -22.97 -1.58
N GLN A 158 -16.01 -22.75 -2.85
CA GLN A 158 -17.34 -22.33 -3.30
C GLN A 158 -18.04 -23.45 -4.07
N GLN A 159 -17.49 -24.67 -4.03
CA GLN A 159 -18.00 -25.84 -4.73
C GLN A 159 -18.36 -26.97 -3.77
N THR A 160 -19.40 -27.71 -4.12
CA THR A 160 -19.72 -29.02 -3.54
C THR A 160 -18.64 -30.04 -3.91
N PRO A 161 -18.58 -31.20 -3.23
CA PRO A 161 -17.68 -32.30 -3.61
C PRO A 161 -17.84 -32.79 -5.05
N ASN A 162 -19.00 -32.51 -5.68
CA ASN A 162 -19.30 -32.86 -7.07
C ASN A 162 -18.88 -31.77 -8.07
N GLY A 163 -18.23 -30.69 -7.64
CA GLY A 163 -17.78 -29.58 -8.48
C GLY A 163 -18.86 -28.56 -8.85
N LEU A 164 -20.09 -28.71 -8.33
CA LEU A 164 -21.16 -27.73 -8.53
C LEU A 164 -21.01 -26.56 -7.56
N PRO A 165 -21.29 -25.31 -7.96
CA PRO A 165 -21.27 -24.17 -7.05
C PRO A 165 -22.21 -24.38 -5.85
N LEU A 166 -21.77 -23.91 -4.68
CA LEU A 166 -22.60 -23.86 -3.48
C LEU A 166 -23.77 -22.88 -3.67
N PRO A 167 -24.90 -23.11 -2.98
CA PRO A 167 -25.97 -22.12 -2.86
C PRO A 167 -25.44 -20.75 -2.42
N PRO A 168 -26.02 -19.61 -2.87
CA PRO A 168 -25.45 -18.28 -2.59
C PRO A 168 -25.39 -17.90 -1.10
N ASP A 169 -26.25 -18.50 -0.28
CA ASP A 169 -26.28 -18.36 1.18
C ASP A 169 -25.19 -19.18 1.89
N GLN A 170 -24.54 -20.08 1.18
CA GLN A 170 -23.43 -20.92 1.68
C GLN A 170 -22.12 -20.68 0.93
N SER A 171 -22.17 -19.93 -0.18
CA SER A 171 -21.02 -19.64 -1.03
C SER A 171 -20.28 -18.41 -0.51
N PRO A 172 -19.07 -18.55 0.05
CA PRO A 172 -18.33 -17.43 0.62
C PRO A 172 -17.86 -16.48 -0.47
N ILE A 173 -17.85 -15.17 -0.19
CA ILE A 173 -17.26 -14.17 -1.09
C ILE A 173 -15.75 -14.17 -0.88
N SER A 174 -15.06 -15.02 -1.62
CA SER A 174 -13.61 -15.15 -1.53
C SER A 174 -12.94 -15.47 -2.84
N ILE A 175 -11.69 -15.03 -2.97
CA ILE A 175 -10.81 -15.37 -4.08
C ILE A 175 -9.54 -16.00 -3.51
N ARG A 176 -9.23 -17.20 -4.00
CA ARG A 176 -7.97 -17.89 -3.73
C ARG A 176 -7.03 -17.71 -4.90
N THR A 177 -5.80 -17.36 -4.61
CA THR A 177 -4.75 -17.15 -5.61
C THR A 177 -3.47 -17.84 -5.17
N ALA A 178 -2.75 -18.44 -6.12
CA ALA A 178 -1.63 -19.34 -5.82
C ALA A 178 -0.49 -19.25 -6.83
N ASP A 179 0.68 -19.79 -6.46
CA ASP A 179 1.86 -19.84 -7.31
C ASP A 179 1.57 -20.66 -8.58
N PRO A 180 1.75 -20.10 -9.80
CA PRO A 180 1.50 -20.79 -11.05
C PRO A 180 2.38 -22.01 -11.32
N LEU A 181 3.52 -22.11 -10.64
CA LEU A 181 4.42 -23.26 -10.78
C LEU A 181 4.02 -24.42 -9.86
N LEU A 182 3.51 -24.12 -8.66
CA LEU A 182 3.19 -25.12 -7.65
C LEU A 182 1.72 -25.58 -7.69
N GLN A 183 0.81 -24.68 -8.08
CA GLN A 183 -0.65 -24.91 -8.08
C GLN A 183 -1.27 -24.52 -9.43
N PRO A 184 -0.85 -25.11 -10.57
CA PRO A 184 -1.20 -24.64 -11.92
C PRO A 184 -2.70 -24.71 -12.25
N GLU A 185 -3.49 -25.45 -11.47
CA GLU A 185 -4.94 -25.56 -11.64
C GLU A 185 -5.73 -24.48 -10.90
N MET A 186 -5.06 -23.63 -10.10
CA MET A 186 -5.66 -22.53 -9.37
C MET A 186 -5.62 -21.23 -10.16
N SER A 187 -6.28 -20.21 -9.63
CA SER A 187 -6.14 -18.86 -10.18
C SER A 187 -4.82 -18.24 -9.74
N HIS A 188 -4.24 -17.45 -10.63
CA HIS A 188 -2.96 -16.76 -10.41
C HIS A 188 -3.11 -15.25 -10.45
N GLU A 189 -4.31 -14.76 -10.78
CA GLU A 189 -4.59 -13.33 -10.83
C GLU A 189 -4.48 -12.75 -9.42
N GLY A 190 -3.72 -11.67 -9.29
CA GLY A 190 -3.42 -11.05 -8.00
C GLY A 190 -2.38 -11.78 -7.13
N TYR A 191 -1.78 -12.89 -7.58
CA TYR A 191 -0.70 -13.57 -6.84
C TYR A 191 0.65 -12.84 -6.98
N HIS A 192 0.95 -12.29 -8.16
CA HIS A 192 2.21 -11.56 -8.39
C HIS A 192 1.99 -10.05 -8.40
N ILE A 193 2.94 -9.31 -7.82
CA ILE A 193 3.08 -7.87 -8.02
C ILE A 193 4.20 -7.63 -9.04
N TYR A 194 3.92 -6.78 -10.04
CA TYR A 194 4.90 -6.38 -11.05
C TYR A 194 5.40 -4.97 -10.75
N TRP A 195 6.64 -4.86 -10.29
CA TRP A 195 7.21 -3.57 -9.87
C TRP A 195 8.66 -3.37 -10.30
N TYR A 196 9.16 -2.14 -10.14
CA TYR A 196 10.51 -1.75 -10.53
C TYR A 196 11.52 -2.19 -9.45
N PRO A 197 12.52 -3.02 -9.80
CA PRO A 197 13.52 -3.51 -8.86
C PRO A 197 14.37 -2.37 -8.29
N ASP A 198 14.74 -1.39 -9.12
CA ASP A 198 15.58 -0.26 -8.74
C ASP A 198 14.98 0.55 -7.59
N LEU A 199 13.65 0.68 -7.54
CA LEU A 199 12.97 1.38 -6.43
C LEU A 199 13.08 0.61 -5.12
N VAL A 200 13.20 -0.71 -5.17
CA VAL A 200 13.34 -1.58 -3.99
C VAL A 200 14.80 -1.66 -3.56
N ASP A 201 15.71 -1.89 -4.50
CA ASP A 201 17.13 -2.09 -4.23
C ASP A 201 17.81 -0.83 -3.69
N ASN A 202 17.33 0.35 -4.10
CA ASN A 202 17.82 1.65 -3.61
C ASN A 202 17.03 2.18 -2.40
N ALA A 203 15.97 1.49 -1.95
CA ALA A 203 15.22 1.90 -0.78
C ALA A 203 16.02 1.65 0.52
N PRO A 204 15.76 2.41 1.60
CA PRO A 204 16.29 2.09 2.93
C PRO A 204 15.99 0.63 3.30
N ASN A 205 17.00 -0.08 3.81
CA ASN A 205 16.91 -1.51 4.14
C ASN A 205 16.52 -2.44 2.98
N LYS A 206 16.55 -1.96 1.73
CA LYS A 206 16.04 -2.65 0.54
C LYS A 206 14.56 -3.03 0.66
N GLU A 207 13.80 -2.21 1.38
CA GLU A 207 12.37 -2.40 1.63
C GLU A 207 11.61 -1.19 1.09
N TYR A 208 10.77 -1.43 0.08
CA TYR A 208 9.91 -0.41 -0.50
C TYR A 208 8.49 -0.59 0.04
N GLU A 209 7.96 0.47 0.64
CA GLU A 209 6.66 0.44 1.29
C GLU A 209 5.57 0.98 0.36
N MET A 210 4.43 0.31 0.39
CA MET A 210 3.20 0.71 -0.30
C MET A 210 2.01 0.51 0.63
N TYR A 211 0.90 1.14 0.29
CA TYR A 211 -0.33 1.12 1.08
C TYR A 211 -1.49 0.68 0.19
N MET A 212 -2.06 -0.47 0.50
CA MET A 212 -3.08 -1.11 -0.32
C MET A 212 -4.48 -0.83 0.24
N THR A 213 -5.42 -0.53 -0.65
CA THR A 213 -6.85 -0.47 -0.35
C THR A 213 -7.62 -1.35 -1.33
N LEU A 214 -8.77 -1.87 -0.92
CA LEU A 214 -9.60 -2.75 -1.73
C LEU A 214 -10.96 -2.10 -2.02
N ILE A 215 -11.35 -2.11 -3.30
CA ILE A 215 -12.70 -1.78 -3.74
C ILE A 215 -13.33 -3.01 -4.36
N PHE A 216 -14.55 -3.35 -3.98
CA PHE A 216 -15.34 -4.37 -4.66
C PHE A 216 -16.34 -3.72 -5.60
N ASN A 217 -16.34 -4.13 -6.87
CA ASN A 217 -17.29 -3.68 -7.88
C ASN A 217 -18.30 -4.79 -8.12
N ASN A 218 -19.56 -4.51 -7.79
CA ASN A 218 -20.67 -5.45 -7.99
C ASN A 218 -21.38 -5.11 -9.31
N ALA A 219 -21.18 -5.92 -10.35
CA ALA A 219 -21.80 -5.71 -11.66
C ALA A 219 -23.32 -5.95 -11.67
N SER A 220 -23.88 -6.63 -10.67
CA SER A 220 -25.34 -6.80 -10.51
C SER A 220 -26.02 -5.47 -10.15
N THR A 221 -25.36 -4.66 -9.31
CA THR A 221 -25.92 -3.39 -8.80
C THR A 221 -25.26 -2.14 -9.39
N GLY A 222 -24.12 -2.30 -10.06
CA GLY A 222 -23.29 -1.19 -10.53
C GLY A 222 -22.59 -0.41 -9.41
N LYS A 223 -22.60 -0.91 -8.16
CA LYS A 223 -22.02 -0.23 -7.01
C LYS A 223 -20.56 -0.64 -6.78
N SER A 224 -19.72 0.34 -6.49
CA SER A 224 -18.35 0.16 -5.99
C SER A 224 -18.33 0.40 -4.48
N ILE A 225 -17.88 -0.59 -3.73
CA ILE A 225 -17.89 -0.58 -2.27
C ILE A 225 -16.44 -0.60 -1.78
N LEU A 226 -16.10 0.37 -0.93
CA LEU A 226 -14.80 0.45 -0.30
C LEU A 226 -14.72 -0.53 0.87
N MET A 227 -13.61 -1.25 0.98
CA MET A 227 -13.41 -2.29 1.98
C MET A 227 -12.15 -2.02 2.81
N ALA A 228 -12.20 -2.33 4.10
CA ALA A 228 -11.12 -2.11 5.05
C ALA A 228 -10.60 -3.41 5.67
N PRO A 229 -9.28 -3.57 5.90
CA PRO A 229 -8.67 -4.72 6.59
C PRO A 229 -8.96 -4.79 8.11
N SER A 230 -9.80 -3.90 8.65
CA SER A 230 -10.20 -3.89 10.06
C SER A 230 -11.72 -3.90 10.21
N LYS A 231 -12.23 -4.73 11.12
CA LYS A 231 -13.67 -4.87 11.43
C LYS A 231 -14.20 -3.75 12.31
N THR A 232 -13.33 -3.00 13.00
CA THR A 232 -13.71 -2.06 14.07
C THR A 232 -14.13 -0.67 13.60
N LEU A 233 -14.19 -0.44 12.28
CA LEU A 233 -14.63 0.84 11.76
C LEU A 233 -16.13 1.04 12.05
N ASN A 234 -16.48 2.12 12.74
CA ASN A 234 -17.88 2.47 12.94
C ASN A 234 -18.42 3.10 11.64
N PRO A 235 -19.39 2.46 10.95
CA PRO A 235 -19.88 2.97 9.67
C PRO A 235 -20.59 4.33 9.79
N PHE A 236 -21.04 4.70 10.99
CA PHE A 236 -21.73 5.96 11.25
C PHE A 236 -20.82 7.06 11.81
N ASN A 237 -19.59 6.72 12.21
CA ASN A 237 -18.69 7.66 12.86
C ASN A 237 -17.22 7.35 12.53
N VAL A 238 -16.85 7.54 11.26
CA VAL A 238 -15.48 7.37 10.78
C VAL A 238 -14.67 8.63 11.06
N GLN A 239 -13.59 8.50 11.83
CA GLN A 239 -12.70 9.62 12.15
C GLN A 239 -11.50 9.67 11.20
N ILE A 240 -10.87 10.84 11.06
CA ILE A 240 -9.68 11.00 10.19
C ILE A 240 -8.54 10.05 10.62
N GLY A 241 -8.38 9.82 11.93
CA GLY A 241 -7.39 8.86 12.46
C GLY A 241 -7.70 7.40 12.12
N ASP A 242 -8.95 7.05 11.79
CA ASP A 242 -9.28 5.72 11.27
C ASP A 242 -8.85 5.56 9.80
N LEU A 243 -8.66 6.67 9.08
CA LEU A 243 -8.35 6.67 7.64
C LEU A 243 -6.86 6.84 7.35
N ASN A 244 -6.14 7.54 8.24
CA ASN A 244 -4.79 8.03 8.02
C ASN A 244 -3.80 7.52 9.08
N GLY A 245 -2.52 7.44 8.70
CA GLY A 245 -1.42 7.09 9.59
C GLY A 245 -1.17 5.59 9.78
N GLU A 246 -0.16 5.26 10.59
CA GLU A 246 0.28 3.87 10.84
C GLU A 246 -0.79 3.03 11.57
N GLU A 247 -1.67 3.68 12.32
CA GLU A 247 -2.84 3.06 12.99
C GLU A 247 -4.10 3.07 12.11
N GLY A 248 -4.00 3.55 10.87
CA GLY A 248 -5.11 3.62 9.94
C GLY A 248 -5.76 2.26 9.72
N LYS A 249 -7.08 2.24 9.60
CA LYS A 249 -7.91 1.04 9.40
C LYS A 249 -8.18 0.76 7.94
N LEU A 250 -8.03 1.75 7.06
CA LEU A 250 -8.37 1.66 5.63
C LEU A 250 -7.25 1.08 4.76
N HIS A 251 -6.00 1.47 5.01
CA HIS A 251 -4.85 1.06 4.22
C HIS A 251 -4.14 -0.12 4.87
N LEU A 252 -3.86 -1.17 4.10
CA LEU A 252 -3.01 -2.28 4.49
C LEU A 252 -1.59 -2.03 3.97
N LYS A 253 -0.59 -1.98 4.84
CA LYS A 253 0.81 -1.81 4.42
C LYS A 253 1.28 -3.05 3.66
N VAL A 254 2.00 -2.84 2.58
CA VAL A 254 2.65 -3.87 1.74
C VAL A 254 4.11 -3.50 1.61
N ILE A 255 5.01 -4.43 1.94
CA ILE A 255 6.46 -4.22 1.84
C ILE A 255 7.00 -5.11 0.74
N LEU A 256 7.67 -4.50 -0.23
CA LEU A 256 8.43 -5.18 -1.28
C LEU A 256 9.90 -5.25 -0.85
N LYS A 257 10.55 -6.38 -1.07
CA LYS A 257 11.93 -6.61 -0.66
C LYS A 257 12.69 -7.44 -1.68
N ASN A 258 13.97 -7.12 -1.83
CA ASN A 258 14.95 -8.01 -2.46
C ASN A 258 15.70 -8.78 -1.38
N ASP A 259 15.40 -10.07 -1.26
CA ASP A 259 16.06 -10.99 -0.34
C ASP A 259 17.01 -11.90 -1.11
N ASN A 260 18.29 -11.50 -1.15
CA ASN A 260 19.38 -12.23 -1.82
C ASN A 260 19.09 -12.56 -3.30
N GLY A 261 18.51 -11.63 -4.05
CA GLY A 261 18.16 -11.79 -5.46
C GLY A 261 16.76 -12.36 -5.70
N VAL A 262 16.03 -12.70 -4.63
CA VAL A 262 14.63 -13.15 -4.70
C VAL A 262 13.73 -11.99 -4.28
N TYR A 263 12.89 -11.55 -5.21
CA TYR A 263 11.96 -10.45 -4.99
C TYR A 263 10.64 -10.95 -4.39
N LYS A 264 10.31 -10.42 -3.22
CA LYS A 264 9.20 -10.87 -2.38
C LYS A 264 8.38 -9.67 -1.92
N TYR A 265 7.11 -9.89 -1.63
CA TYR A 265 6.28 -8.90 -0.96
C TYR A 265 5.54 -9.53 0.22
N ARG A 266 5.25 -8.75 1.25
CA ARG A 266 4.41 -9.20 2.38
C ARG A 266 3.40 -8.13 2.77
N PHE A 267 2.27 -8.58 3.30
CA PHE A 267 1.28 -7.71 3.93
C PHE A 267 1.66 -7.48 5.38
N VAL A 268 1.51 -6.26 5.88
CA VAL A 268 1.84 -5.90 7.27
C VAL A 268 0.62 -5.23 7.87
N GLY A 269 -0.09 -5.96 8.73
CA GLY A 269 -1.20 -5.41 9.51
C GLY A 269 -0.71 -4.70 10.78
N ASN A 270 -1.38 -3.62 11.16
CA ASN A 270 -1.22 -3.01 12.49
C ASN A 270 -2.09 -3.71 13.55
N ASN A 271 -2.08 -3.21 14.78
CA ASN A 271 -2.83 -3.82 15.88
C ASN A 271 -4.35 -3.90 15.64
N GLN A 272 -4.93 -3.05 14.79
CA GLN A 272 -6.35 -3.06 14.45
C GLN A 272 -6.68 -4.03 13.30
N GLN A 273 -5.68 -4.48 12.55
CA GLN A 273 -5.80 -5.24 11.31
C GLN A 273 -5.29 -6.68 11.43
N LEU A 274 -4.49 -7.00 12.43
CA LEU A 274 -4.04 -8.36 12.70
C LEU A 274 -5.17 -9.23 13.27
N SER A 275 -5.26 -10.45 12.75
CA SER A 275 -6.26 -11.42 13.21
C SER A 275 -6.03 -11.91 14.64
N SER A 276 -4.77 -11.93 15.11
CA SER A 276 -4.38 -12.28 16.49
C SER A 276 -5.00 -11.36 17.54
N ASN A 277 -5.36 -10.14 17.18
CA ASN A 277 -6.01 -9.17 18.07
C ASN A 277 -7.54 -9.31 18.08
N GLY A 278 -8.09 -10.30 17.37
CA GLY A 278 -9.52 -10.64 17.37
C GLY A 278 -10.42 -9.71 16.56
N THR A 279 -9.86 -8.64 15.98
CA THR A 279 -10.64 -7.59 15.28
C THR A 279 -10.17 -7.27 13.87
N GLY A 280 -9.10 -7.91 13.41
CA GLY A 280 -8.44 -7.66 12.14
C GLY A 280 -8.46 -8.84 11.17
N GLY A 281 -8.25 -8.58 9.88
CA GLY A 281 -8.39 -9.57 8.81
C GLY A 281 -7.11 -10.20 8.30
N VAL A 282 -5.95 -9.72 8.75
CA VAL A 282 -4.64 -10.18 8.26
C VAL A 282 -4.18 -11.39 9.07
N ASN A 283 -4.02 -12.52 8.38
CA ASN A 283 -3.52 -13.77 8.95
C ASN A 283 -2.56 -14.45 7.97
N LEU A 284 -1.27 -14.13 8.08
CA LEU A 284 -0.25 -14.73 7.21
C LEU A 284 0.27 -16.07 7.70
N ASN A 285 0.17 -16.33 9.01
CA ASN A 285 0.66 -17.53 9.68
C ASN A 285 -0.48 -18.26 10.43
N PRO A 286 -1.39 -18.95 9.71
CA PRO A 286 -2.53 -19.62 10.34
C PRO A 286 -2.07 -20.77 11.24
N THR A 287 -2.61 -20.84 12.46
CA THR A 287 -2.32 -21.88 13.46
C THR A 287 -3.01 -23.21 13.19
N VAL A 288 -3.95 -23.23 12.26
CA VAL A 288 -4.69 -24.41 11.77
C VAL A 288 -4.31 -24.61 10.31
N PRO A 289 -4.17 -25.86 9.80
CA PRO A 289 -3.89 -26.08 8.38
C PRO A 289 -4.90 -25.36 7.49
N GLY A 290 -4.41 -24.37 6.75
CA GLY A 290 -5.18 -23.50 5.88
C GLY A 290 -4.26 -22.47 5.22
N PRO A 291 -4.69 -21.87 4.09
CA PRO A 291 -3.90 -20.84 3.44
C PRO A 291 -3.86 -19.56 4.28
N SER A 292 -2.80 -18.78 4.11
CA SER A 292 -2.75 -17.39 4.58
C SER A 292 -3.98 -16.63 4.07
N SER A 293 -4.52 -15.72 4.86
CA SER A 293 -5.76 -15.01 4.51
C SER A 293 -5.74 -13.54 4.84
N LEU A 294 -6.45 -12.77 4.00
CA LEU A 294 -6.76 -11.36 4.17
C LEU A 294 -8.28 -11.22 4.14
N THR A 295 -8.86 -10.68 5.20
CA THR A 295 -10.30 -10.39 5.25
C THR A 295 -10.53 -8.89 5.25
N PHE A 296 -11.44 -8.43 4.39
CA PHE A 296 -11.82 -7.04 4.28
C PHE A 296 -13.31 -6.86 4.54
N TRP A 297 -13.66 -5.80 5.24
CA TRP A 297 -15.01 -5.47 5.66
C TRP A 297 -15.52 -4.19 4.99
N GLN A 298 -16.78 -4.19 4.59
CA GLN A 298 -17.47 -3.01 4.07
C GLN A 298 -17.47 -1.88 5.09
N ILE A 299 -17.09 -0.66 4.69
CA ILE A 299 -16.95 0.45 5.64
C ILE A 299 -18.19 1.34 5.76
N ASN A 300 -19.04 1.36 4.74
CA ASN A 300 -20.18 2.28 4.63
C ASN A 300 -21.44 1.53 4.18
N VAL A 301 -22.59 2.02 4.60
CA VAL A 301 -23.92 1.46 4.25
C VAL A 301 -24.42 2.02 2.93
#